data_AF-A0A8X7CCZ6-F1
#
_entry.id   AF-A0A8X7CCZ6-F1
#
_cell.length_a   1.000
_cell.length_b   1.000
_cell.length_c   1.000
_cell.angle_alpha   90.00
_cell.angle_beta   90.00
_cell.angle_gamma   90.00
#
_symmetry.space_group_name_H-M   'P 1'
#
loop_
_entity.id
_entity.type
_entity.pdbx_description
1 polymer ?
#
loop_
_entity_poly.entity_id
_entity_poly.type
_entity_poly.pdbx_seq_one_letter_code
_entity_poly.pdbx_strand_id
1 'polypeptide(L)'
;MDKMPIFDEQTIPDLIINPYSLFRMTMGQIKEGIELGNGKDAKIVRNSDGKIIPGGKAFYAGTLYFAVSYFSNNHFYAPTEYVRDKINDQPVKGRSRAGGMRLGNMELLNGLRGNGIASCFEEKIFEHGDRTMVNNVMIPKSTFLVKEDARFFKSN
;
A
#
# COMPACT_ATOMS: atom_id res chain seq x y z
N MET A 1 -8.20 18.06 -15.10
CA MET A 1 -8.82 18.23 -13.76
C MET A 1 -10.32 17.96 -13.87
N ASP A 2 -10.72 17.10 -14.82
CA ASP A 2 -11.99 17.28 -15.54
C ASP A 2 -13.07 16.29 -15.10
N LYS A 3 -12.86 15.62 -13.97
CA LYS A 3 -13.71 14.52 -13.49
C LYS A 3 -14.28 14.73 -12.09
N MET A 4 -14.35 15.97 -11.62
CA MET A 4 -14.98 16.27 -10.33
C MET A 4 -16.48 16.50 -10.49
N PRO A 5 -17.28 16.17 -9.46
CA PRO A 5 -18.69 16.54 -9.43
C PRO A 5 -18.83 18.06 -9.33
N ILE A 6 -19.90 18.58 -9.91
CA ILE A 6 -20.22 20.01 -9.91
C ILE A 6 -21.47 20.21 -9.06
N PHE A 7 -21.39 21.12 -8.09
CA PHE A 7 -22.51 21.46 -7.21
C PHE A 7 -23.27 22.71 -7.69
N ASP A 8 -24.23 23.16 -6.89
CA ASP A 8 -25.21 24.22 -7.17
C ASP A 8 -24.63 25.42 -7.93
N GLU A 9 -23.68 26.13 -7.32
CA GLU A 9 -23.10 27.39 -7.81
C GLU A 9 -21.92 27.17 -8.77
N GLN A 10 -21.87 26.01 -9.45
CA GLN A 10 -20.69 25.54 -10.18
C GLN A 10 -19.45 25.35 -9.29
N THR A 11 -19.66 25.21 -7.97
CA THR A 11 -18.59 24.89 -7.03
C THR A 11 -18.06 23.50 -7.32
N ILE A 12 -16.75 23.42 -7.54
CA ILE A 12 -16.01 22.17 -7.74
C ILE A 12 -15.20 21.93 -6.45
N PRO A 13 -15.35 20.78 -5.78
CA PRO A 13 -14.61 20.50 -4.57
C PRO A 13 -13.14 20.19 -4.87
N ASP A 14 -12.24 20.70 -4.01
CA ASP A 14 -10.81 20.35 -4.08
C ASP A 14 -10.52 18.94 -3.54
N LEU A 15 -11.28 18.53 -2.52
CA LEU A 15 -11.14 17.24 -1.85
C LEU A 15 -12.52 16.61 -1.63
N ILE A 16 -12.61 15.31 -1.88
CA ILE A 16 -13.80 14.51 -1.59
C ILE A 16 -13.44 13.49 -0.51
N ILE A 17 -14.25 13.43 0.54
CA ILE A 17 -14.10 12.47 1.63
C ILE A 17 -15.30 11.54 1.64
N ASN A 18 -15.02 10.27 1.94
CA ASN A 18 -16.06 9.26 2.08
C ASN A 18 -16.92 9.56 3.33
N PRO A 19 -18.26 9.61 3.22
CA PRO A 19 -19.13 9.82 4.38
C PRO A 19 -18.94 8.78 5.50
N TYR A 20 -18.53 7.56 5.18
CA TYR A 20 -18.25 6.52 6.18
C TYR A 20 -17.08 6.88 7.12
N SER A 21 -16.22 7.83 6.75
CA SER A 21 -15.17 8.33 7.63
C SER A 21 -15.73 9.03 8.89
N LEU A 22 -16.96 9.56 8.83
CA LEU A 22 -17.63 10.24 9.94
C LEU A 22 -18.10 9.29 11.05
N PHE A 23 -18.11 7.97 10.81
CA PHE A 23 -18.43 6.98 11.86
C PHE A 23 -17.44 6.97 13.03
N ARG A 24 -16.31 7.68 12.89
CA ARG A 24 -15.37 7.96 13.98
C ARG A 24 -15.88 8.99 14.98
N MET A 25 -17.13 9.47 14.84
CA MET A 25 -17.76 10.47 15.70
C MET A 25 -17.01 11.80 15.74
N THR A 26 -16.34 12.17 14.63
CA THR A 26 -15.57 13.42 14.48
C THR A 26 -16.48 14.61 14.14
N MET A 27 -17.51 14.85 14.97
CA MET A 27 -18.49 15.92 14.76
C MET A 27 -17.85 17.32 14.74
N GLY A 28 -16.68 17.49 15.37
CA GLY A 28 -15.93 18.74 15.35
C GLY A 28 -15.56 19.20 13.94
N GLN A 29 -15.21 18.27 13.04
CA GLN A 29 -14.88 18.58 11.64
C GLN A 29 -16.11 19.11 10.87
N ILE A 30 -17.29 18.55 11.15
CA ILE A 30 -18.54 19.04 10.56
C ILE A 30 -18.87 20.42 11.13
N LYS A 31 -18.73 20.61 12.45
CA LYS A 31 -18.97 21.89 13.11
C LYS A 31 -18.06 22.99 12.55
N GLU A 32 -16.78 22.70 12.40
CA GLU A 32 -15.80 23.59 11.77
C GLU A 32 -16.24 23.98 10.35
N GLY A 33 -16.63 22.98 9.54
CA GLY A 33 -17.14 23.22 8.19
C GLY A 33 -18.39 24.08 8.14
N ILE A 34 -19.33 23.91 9.08
CA ILE A 34 -20.56 24.71 9.11
C ILE A 34 -20.28 26.14 9.61
N GLU A 35 -19.57 26.29 10.73
CA GLU A 35 -19.38 27.59 11.39
C GLU A 35 -18.34 28.48 10.69
N LEU A 36 -17.20 27.89 10.26
CA LEU A 36 -16.08 28.63 9.65
C LEU A 36 -16.06 28.48 8.13
N GLY A 37 -16.54 27.35 7.62
CA GLY A 37 -16.45 26.96 6.22
C GLY A 37 -17.66 27.27 5.34
N ASN A 38 -18.68 27.96 5.87
CA ASN A 38 -19.97 28.19 5.20
C ASN A 38 -20.60 26.90 4.63
N GLY A 39 -20.53 25.81 5.40
CA GLY A 39 -20.99 24.49 4.99
C GLY A 39 -22.48 24.46 4.62
N LYS A 40 -22.79 23.87 3.46
CA LYS A 40 -24.14 23.77 2.92
C LYS A 40 -24.38 22.39 2.32
N ASP A 41 -25.64 21.96 2.33
CA ASP A 41 -26.08 20.83 1.54
C ASP A 41 -26.24 21.24 0.07
N ALA A 42 -25.69 20.45 -0.83
CA ALA A 42 -25.87 20.61 -2.26
C ALA A 42 -27.30 20.24 -2.66
N LYS A 43 -27.99 21.15 -3.34
CA LYS A 43 -29.35 20.94 -3.87
C LYS A 43 -29.32 20.12 -5.16
N ILE A 44 -28.30 20.32 -5.98
CA ILE A 44 -28.08 19.70 -7.27
C ILE A 44 -26.64 19.20 -7.32
N VAL A 45 -26.51 17.88 -7.53
CA VAL A 45 -25.21 17.25 -7.77
C VAL A 45 -25.16 16.83 -9.24
N ARG A 46 -24.16 17.33 -9.96
CA ARG A 46 -23.89 16.96 -11.34
C ARG A 46 -22.63 16.12 -11.41
N ASN A 47 -22.61 15.16 -12.33
CA ASN A 47 -21.38 14.50 -12.72
C ASN A 47 -20.49 15.48 -13.51
N SER A 48 -19.24 15.10 -13.72
CA SER A 48 -18.27 15.77 -14.59
C SER A 48 -18.81 16.12 -15.99
N ASP A 49 -19.67 15.27 -16.56
CA ASP A 49 -20.34 15.53 -17.86
C ASP A 49 -21.51 16.54 -17.78
N GLY A 50 -21.75 17.15 -16.62
CA GLY A 50 -22.88 18.08 -16.39
C GLY A 50 -24.24 17.42 -16.19
N LYS A 51 -24.33 16.09 -16.31
CA LYS A 51 -25.57 15.33 -16.06
C LYS A 51 -25.90 15.32 -14.56
N ILE A 52 -27.15 15.60 -14.22
CA ILE A 52 -27.64 15.54 -12.84
C ILE A 52 -27.64 14.08 -12.37
N ILE A 53 -27.11 13.85 -11.18
CA ILE A 53 -27.14 12.55 -10.51
C ILE A 53 -28.48 12.45 -9.76
N PRO A 54 -29.41 11.57 -10.17
CA PRO A 54 -30.71 11.47 -9.51
C PRO A 54 -30.51 10.98 -8.07
N GLY A 55 -31.00 11.76 -7.11
CA GLY A 55 -30.87 11.46 -5.67
C GLY A 55 -29.47 11.70 -5.08
N GLY A 56 -28.56 12.34 -5.81
CA GLY A 56 -27.25 12.72 -5.29
C GLY A 56 -27.39 13.73 -4.16
N LYS A 57 -26.96 13.35 -2.95
CA LYS A 57 -26.85 14.24 -1.80
C LYS A 57 -25.38 14.41 -1.47
N ALA A 58 -24.93 15.64 -1.35
CA ALA A 58 -23.58 15.98 -0.95
C ALA A 58 -23.62 17.14 0.03
N PHE A 59 -22.79 17.09 1.06
CA PHE A 59 -22.51 18.22 1.93
C PHE A 59 -21.11 18.74 1.56
N TYR A 60 -20.98 20.04 1.35
CA TYR A 60 -19.68 20.66 1.07
C TYR A 60 -19.47 21.85 1.99
N ALA A 61 -18.23 22.02 2.44
CA ALA A 61 -17.82 23.06 3.36
C ALA A 61 -16.33 23.35 3.19
N GLY A 62 -15.91 24.58 3.50
CA GLY A 62 -14.49 24.88 3.69
C GLY A 62 -13.99 24.24 4.98
N THR A 63 -12.91 23.46 4.93
CA THR A 63 -12.32 22.85 6.13
C THR A 63 -10.81 22.87 6.00
N LEU A 64 -10.10 23.08 7.11
CA LEU A 64 -8.65 23.13 7.10
C LEU A 64 -8.06 21.72 7.05
N TYR A 65 -7.26 21.44 6.03
CA TYR A 65 -6.46 20.21 5.94
C TYR A 65 -4.98 20.51 6.06
N PHE A 66 -4.25 19.58 6.67
CA PHE A 66 -2.79 19.61 6.75
C PHE A 66 -2.19 18.54 5.86
N ALA A 67 -1.20 18.91 5.05
CA ALA A 67 -0.40 17.95 4.32
C ALA A 67 0.61 17.29 5.27
N VAL A 68 0.47 15.97 5.47
CA VAL A 68 1.41 15.19 6.26
C VAL A 68 2.62 14.82 5.40
N SER A 69 3.83 14.90 5.95
CA SER A 69 5.10 14.58 5.25
C SER A 69 5.33 13.08 4.96
N TYR A 70 4.25 12.29 4.89
CA TYR A 70 4.27 10.87 4.56
C TYR A 70 3.95 10.66 3.08
N PHE A 71 4.97 10.80 2.23
CA PHE A 71 4.80 10.68 0.77
C PHE A 71 4.93 9.22 0.31
N SER A 72 4.05 8.80 -0.61
CA SER A 72 4.07 7.46 -1.21
C SER A 72 5.35 7.19 -2.00
N ASN A 73 5.95 8.21 -2.62
CA ASN A 73 7.22 8.10 -3.33
C ASN A 73 8.35 7.56 -2.42
N ASN A 74 8.34 7.99 -1.15
CA ASN A 74 9.30 7.54 -0.15
C ASN A 74 9.02 6.12 0.36
N HIS A 75 7.91 5.48 -0.04
CA HIS A 75 7.48 4.15 0.39
C HIS A 75 7.37 3.12 -0.75
N PHE A 76 7.35 3.57 -2.01
CA PHE A 76 7.40 2.68 -3.17
C PHE A 76 8.74 1.95 -3.29
N TYR A 77 8.74 0.62 -3.22
CA TYR A 77 9.94 -0.19 -3.31
C TYR A 77 9.69 -1.50 -4.05
N ALA A 78 10.41 -1.69 -5.15
CA ALA A 78 10.34 -2.88 -5.99
C ALA A 78 11.72 -3.13 -6.65
N PRO A 79 12.68 -3.70 -5.91
CA PRO A 79 14.00 -4.01 -6.46
C PRO A 79 13.94 -5.25 -7.36
N THR A 80 14.57 -5.18 -8.53
CA THR A 80 14.83 -6.36 -9.37
C THR A 80 16.18 -6.98 -9.03
N GLU A 81 17.15 -6.13 -8.70
CA GLU A 81 18.49 -6.52 -8.24
C GLU A 81 18.68 -6.12 -6.78
N TYR A 82 19.45 -6.92 -6.04
CA TYR A 82 19.68 -6.71 -4.62
C TYR A 82 21.12 -7.01 -4.23
N VAL A 83 21.56 -6.34 -3.17
CA VAL A 83 22.85 -6.64 -2.55
C VAL A 83 22.70 -7.85 -1.65
N ARG A 84 23.60 -8.84 -1.78
CA ARG A 84 23.66 -10.02 -0.91
C ARG A 84 24.63 -9.81 0.25
N ASP A 85 24.30 -10.40 1.39
CA ASP A 85 25.17 -10.48 2.55
C ASP A 85 26.29 -11.51 2.31
N LYS A 86 27.54 -11.17 2.64
CA LYS A 86 28.69 -12.07 2.38
C LYS A 86 28.60 -13.37 3.19
N ILE A 87 28.02 -13.33 4.38
CA ILE A 87 27.94 -14.47 5.29
C ILE A 87 26.87 -15.45 4.79
N ASN A 88 25.62 -14.99 4.77
CA ASN A 88 24.46 -15.86 4.50
C ASN A 88 24.11 -15.98 3.02
N ASP A 89 24.69 -15.14 2.16
CA ASP A 89 24.31 -14.97 0.74
C ASP A 89 22.82 -14.63 0.52
N GLN A 90 22.14 -14.17 1.57
CA GLN A 90 20.78 -13.68 1.51
C GLN A 90 20.75 -12.18 1.18
N PRO A 91 19.65 -11.65 0.61
CA PRO A 91 19.48 -10.22 0.43
C PRO A 91 19.66 -9.43 1.74
N VAL A 92 20.41 -8.32 1.69
CA VAL A 92 20.65 -7.45 2.85
C VAL A 92 19.35 -6.80 3.34
N LYS A 93 19.32 -6.30 4.57
CA LYS A 93 18.14 -5.56 5.08
C LYS A 93 18.20 -4.09 4.68
N GLY A 94 17.02 -3.54 4.42
CA GLY A 94 16.79 -2.11 4.31
C GLY A 94 16.72 -1.62 2.88
N ARG A 95 15.68 -0.81 2.59
CA ARG A 95 15.45 -0.20 1.27
C ARG A 95 16.61 0.67 0.80
N SER A 96 17.23 1.43 1.70
CA SER A 96 18.36 2.32 1.38
C SER A 96 19.58 1.57 0.84
N ARG A 97 19.69 0.27 1.12
CA ARG A 97 20.79 -0.59 0.69
C ARG A 97 20.41 -1.50 -0.48
N ALA A 98 19.30 -1.20 -1.16
CA ALA A 98 18.70 -2.08 -2.17
C ALA A 98 18.54 -3.53 -1.63
N GLY A 99 18.00 -3.65 -0.41
CA GLY A 99 17.88 -4.91 0.31
C GLY A 99 16.54 -5.63 0.21
N GLY A 100 16.57 -6.92 0.59
CA GLY A 100 15.47 -7.83 0.96
C GLY A 100 14.14 -7.23 1.44
N MET A 101 13.03 -7.56 0.79
CA MET A 101 11.75 -7.76 1.48
C MET A 101 11.85 -9.11 2.17
N ARG A 102 11.26 -9.21 3.35
CA ARG A 102 11.28 -10.43 4.14
C ARG A 102 9.98 -11.17 3.93
N LEU A 103 10.08 -12.42 3.49
CA LEU A 103 9.04 -13.42 3.65
C LEU A 103 9.29 -14.17 4.96
N GLY A 104 8.41 -14.01 5.95
CA GLY A 104 8.54 -14.63 7.27
C GLY A 104 7.78 -15.95 7.38
N ASN A 105 7.80 -16.53 8.59
CA ASN A 105 7.15 -17.84 8.82
C ASN A 105 5.62 -17.78 8.64
N MET A 106 4.98 -16.64 8.89
CA MET A 106 3.53 -16.52 8.71
C MET A 106 3.15 -16.55 7.23
N GLU A 107 3.88 -15.83 6.39
CA GLU A 107 3.68 -15.80 4.95
C GLU A 107 4.05 -17.15 4.31
N LEU A 108 5.09 -17.80 4.83
CA LEU A 108 5.62 -19.06 4.34
C LEU A 108 4.74 -20.26 4.71
N LEU A 109 4.43 -20.43 5.99
CA LEU A 109 3.67 -21.57 6.50
C LEU A 109 2.17 -21.43 6.28
N ASN A 110 1.59 -20.28 6.61
CA ASN A 110 0.15 -20.08 6.50
C ASN A 110 -0.24 -19.61 5.09
N GLY A 111 0.57 -18.72 4.50
CA GLY A 111 0.31 -18.18 3.16
C GLY A 111 0.60 -19.18 2.03
N LEU A 112 1.85 -19.62 1.88
CA LEU A 112 2.24 -20.47 0.75
C LEU A 112 1.91 -21.95 1.00
N ARG A 113 2.45 -22.51 2.08
CA ARG A 113 2.28 -23.94 2.40
C ARG A 113 0.82 -24.28 2.74
N GLY A 114 0.14 -23.43 3.51
CA GLY A 114 -1.27 -23.63 3.89
C GLY A 114 -2.21 -23.69 2.68
N ASN A 115 -1.94 -22.92 1.63
CA ASN A 115 -2.68 -22.96 0.37
C ASN A 115 -2.17 -24.02 -0.62
N GLY A 116 -1.15 -24.81 -0.26
CA GLY A 116 -0.59 -25.86 -1.11
C GLY A 116 0.21 -25.37 -2.32
N ILE A 117 0.68 -24.11 -2.32
CA ILE A 117 1.40 -23.52 -3.46
C ILE A 117 2.89 -23.88 -3.37
N ALA A 118 3.21 -25.15 -3.63
CA ALA A 118 4.55 -25.71 -3.48
C ALA A 118 5.57 -25.13 -4.48
N SER A 119 5.17 -24.85 -5.72
CA SER A 119 6.05 -24.29 -6.74
C SER A 119 6.56 -22.90 -6.36
N CYS A 120 5.65 -21.99 -5.97
CA CYS A 120 6.04 -20.65 -5.50
C CYS A 120 6.82 -20.72 -4.19
N PHE A 121 6.55 -21.71 -3.33
CA PHE A 121 7.33 -21.91 -2.11
C PHE A 121 8.80 -22.20 -2.45
N GLU A 122 9.05 -23.17 -3.34
CA GLU A 122 10.40 -23.51 -3.79
C GLU A 122 11.07 -22.33 -4.47
N GLU A 123 10.42 -21.70 -5.44
CA GLU A 123 10.99 -20.58 -6.21
C GLU A 123 11.41 -19.40 -5.31
N LYS A 124 10.59 -19.05 -4.31
CA LYS A 124 10.87 -17.90 -3.44
C LYS A 124 11.94 -18.24 -2.40
N ILE A 125 11.89 -19.42 -1.79
CA ILE A 125 12.82 -19.83 -0.72
C ILE A 125 14.17 -20.25 -1.29
N PHE A 126 14.16 -20.98 -2.39
CA PHE A 126 15.36 -21.58 -2.91
C PHE A 126 16.01 -20.66 -3.95
N GLU A 127 15.35 -20.44 -5.08
CA GLU A 127 15.96 -19.77 -6.24
C GLU A 127 16.22 -18.28 -5.98
N HIS A 128 15.22 -17.58 -5.44
CA HIS A 128 15.32 -16.16 -5.11
C HIS A 128 16.02 -15.86 -3.78
N GLY A 129 16.34 -16.91 -3.03
CA GLY A 129 17.03 -16.82 -1.77
C GLY A 129 18.52 -16.98 -1.87
N ASP A 130 18.99 -18.11 -1.35
CA ASP A 130 20.38 -18.40 -1.07
C ASP A 130 20.87 -19.64 -1.82
N ARG A 131 20.33 -19.90 -3.03
CA ARG A 131 20.77 -20.98 -3.92
C ARG A 131 22.28 -20.94 -4.14
N THR A 132 22.96 -22.02 -3.73
CA THR A 132 24.41 -22.19 -3.90
C THR A 132 24.71 -23.57 -4.50
N MET A 133 25.73 -23.65 -5.37
CA MET A 133 26.23 -24.92 -5.93
C MET A 133 27.31 -25.52 -5.03
N VAL A 134 27.10 -26.75 -4.56
CA VAL A 134 28.09 -27.53 -3.79
C VAL A 134 28.20 -28.92 -4.40
N ASN A 135 29.39 -29.34 -4.81
CA ASN A 135 29.65 -30.67 -5.38
C ASN A 135 28.66 -31.06 -6.51
N ASN A 136 28.37 -30.12 -7.42
CA ASN A 136 27.40 -30.26 -8.51
C ASN A 136 25.94 -30.45 -8.09
N VAL A 137 25.59 -30.19 -6.83
CA VAL A 137 24.22 -30.18 -6.33
C VAL A 137 23.84 -28.78 -5.88
N MET A 138 22.66 -28.30 -6.28
CA MET A 138 22.09 -27.04 -5.82
C MET A 138 21.49 -27.24 -4.42
N ILE A 139 21.97 -26.50 -3.43
CA ILE A 139 21.52 -26.58 -2.03
C ILE A 139 21.37 -25.14 -1.50
N PRO A 140 20.40 -24.82 -0.63
CA PRO A 140 20.31 -23.50 -0.03
C PRO A 140 21.46 -23.33 0.96
N LYS A 141 22.15 -22.19 0.93
CA LYS A 141 23.29 -21.93 1.82
C LYS A 141 22.93 -22.02 3.30
N SER A 142 21.70 -21.67 3.66
CA SER A 142 21.14 -21.81 5.02
C SER A 142 21.09 -23.24 5.54
N THR A 143 21.08 -24.27 4.68
CA THR A 143 21.15 -25.67 5.12
C THR A 143 22.50 -26.02 5.77
N PHE A 144 23.59 -25.34 5.37
CA PHE A 144 24.92 -25.54 5.95
C PHE A 144 25.17 -24.74 7.23
N LEU A 145 24.51 -23.59 7.36
CA LEU A 145 24.67 -22.65 8.47
C LEU A 145 23.34 -22.57 9.23
N VAL A 146 23.09 -23.53 10.13
CA VAL A 146 21.91 -23.51 11.00
C VAL A 146 21.90 -22.23 11.83
N LYS A 147 21.15 -21.22 11.38
CA LYS A 147 20.57 -20.16 12.21
C LYS A 147 19.18 -19.83 11.70
N GLU A 148 18.24 -19.96 12.62
CA GLU A 148 16.81 -19.74 12.49
C GLU A 148 16.51 -18.36 11.85
N ASP A 149 16.13 -18.38 10.58
CA ASP A 149 15.24 -17.43 9.87
C ASP A 149 15.68 -17.29 8.41
N ALA A 150 14.98 -17.99 7.54
CA ALA A 150 15.13 -17.88 6.11
C ALA A 150 14.45 -16.57 5.62
N ARG A 151 15.17 -15.72 4.85
CA ARG A 151 14.65 -14.43 4.35
C ARG A 151 14.79 -14.38 2.83
N PHE A 152 13.68 -14.07 2.15
CA PHE A 152 13.56 -14.22 0.71
C PHE A 152 12.74 -13.15 0.01
N PHE A 153 13.01 -12.96 -1.29
CA PHE A 153 12.29 -12.06 -2.17
C PHE A 153 11.36 -12.74 -3.16
N LYS A 154 10.41 -11.93 -3.64
CA LYS A 154 9.56 -12.12 -4.81
C LYS A 154 10.19 -11.43 -6.00
N SER A 155 10.53 -12.15 -7.06
CA SER A 155 10.56 -11.57 -8.40
C SER A 155 9.96 -12.50 -9.44
N ASN A 156 9.23 -11.88 -10.36
CA ASN A 156 8.48 -12.35 -11.53
C ASN A 156 7.59 -13.58 -11.33
#